data_AF-A0A6P7H7I0-F1
#
_entry.id   AF-A0A6P7H7I0-F1
#
_cell.length_a   1.000
_cell.length_b   1.000
_cell.length_c   1.000
_cell.angle_alpha   90.00
_cell.angle_beta   90.00
_cell.angle_gamma   90.00
#
_symmetry.space_group_name_H-M   'P 1'
#
loop_
_entity.id
_entity.type
_entity.pdbx_description
1 polymer ?
#
loop_
_entity_poly.entity_id
_entity_poly.type
_entity_poly.pdbx_seq_one_letter_code
_entity_poly.pdbx_strand_id
1 'polypeptide(L)'
;MINFGEDPLKTNLNASEMLPDVAKRLNYSLSKGLDKSIVGKLTEIFLTATNCERLCPPQLNSEIFSAINDKNKIREDKYLQTMQTILAASIMSLYKEVELGLNEKRNIETIANSINFNIEVIYNMSLYRRFLLSSSLNLKFKKLLDEQPIDKYLFGEI
;
A
#
# COMPACT_ATOMS: atom_id res chain seq x y z
N MET A 1 -30.23 -19.99 15.53
CA MET A 1 -29.82 -21.38 15.25
C MET A 1 -28.31 -21.41 15.36
N ILE A 2 -27.77 -22.00 16.43
CA ILE A 2 -26.33 -22.01 16.73
C ILE A 2 -25.71 -23.14 15.91
N ASN A 3 -24.71 -22.83 15.07
CA ASN A 3 -24.07 -23.79 14.17
C ASN A 3 -22.93 -24.51 14.95
N PHE A 4 -23.10 -25.81 15.21
CA PHE A 4 -22.11 -26.68 15.89
C PHE A 4 -21.17 -27.40 14.90
N GLY A 5 -20.99 -26.86 13.69
CA GLY A 5 -20.41 -27.58 12.55
C GLY A 5 -18.92 -27.38 12.26
N GLU A 6 -18.22 -26.48 12.96
CA GLU A 6 -16.81 -26.23 12.68
C GLU A 6 -15.91 -26.71 13.82
N ASP A 7 -15.07 -27.70 13.50
CA ASP A 7 -14.00 -28.18 14.38
C ASP A 7 -12.99 -27.03 14.60
N PRO A 8 -12.81 -26.53 15.84
CA PRO A 8 -11.88 -25.45 16.13
C PRO A 8 -10.40 -25.84 15.94
N LEU A 9 -10.12 -27.13 15.71
CA LEU A 9 -8.79 -27.67 15.44
C LEU A 9 -8.56 -28.00 13.95
N LYS A 10 -9.49 -27.65 13.05
CA LYS A 10 -9.24 -27.69 11.60
C LYS A 10 -8.12 -26.70 11.26
N THR A 11 -6.90 -27.21 11.33
CA THR A 11 -5.74 -26.62 10.67
C THR A 11 -6.08 -26.55 9.18
N ASN A 12 -6.00 -25.36 8.59
CA ASN A 12 -6.32 -25.13 7.19
C ASN A 12 -5.56 -26.13 6.31
N LEU A 13 -6.27 -27.16 5.83
CA LEU A 13 -5.74 -28.30 5.05
C LEU A 13 -5.04 -27.93 3.73
N ASN A 14 -5.02 -26.64 3.37
CA ASN A 14 -4.49 -26.12 2.11
C ASN A 14 -3.30 -25.16 2.29
N ALA A 15 -2.77 -24.97 3.50
CA ALA A 15 -1.62 -24.10 3.72
C ALA A 15 -0.31 -24.84 3.37
N SER A 16 0.40 -24.40 2.34
CA SER A 16 1.75 -24.89 2.04
C SER A 16 2.75 -24.41 3.09
N GLU A 17 3.65 -25.28 3.52
CA GLU A 17 4.76 -24.88 4.40
C GLU A 17 5.84 -24.11 3.62
N MET A 18 6.37 -23.07 4.23
CA MET A 18 7.48 -22.29 3.68
C MET A 18 8.81 -22.97 4.05
N LEU A 19 9.85 -22.79 3.23
CA LEU A 19 11.20 -23.32 3.52
C LEU A 19 11.64 -22.88 4.94
N PRO A 20 12.08 -23.80 5.82
CA PRO A 20 12.29 -23.51 7.25
C PRO A 20 13.18 -22.31 7.53
N ASP A 21 14.29 -22.17 6.79
CA ASP A 21 15.22 -21.04 6.95
C ASP A 21 14.63 -19.71 6.51
N VAL A 22 13.77 -19.71 5.49
CA VAL A 22 13.05 -18.51 5.03
C VAL A 22 12.02 -18.11 6.09
N ALA A 23 11.23 -19.07 6.57
CA ALA A 23 10.26 -18.85 7.63
C ALA A 23 10.91 -18.27 8.89
N LYS A 24 12.06 -18.82 9.32
CA LYS A 24 12.82 -18.32 10.48
C LYS A 24 13.23 -16.86 10.31
N ARG A 25 13.79 -16.48 9.14
CA ARG A 25 14.23 -15.11 8.86
C ARG A 25 13.06 -14.13 8.77
N LEU A 26 11.96 -14.53 8.14
CA LEU A 26 10.76 -13.70 8.04
C LEU A 26 10.12 -13.51 9.41
N ASN A 27 9.97 -14.55 10.22
CA ASN A 27 9.44 -14.44 11.58
C ASN A 27 10.25 -13.46 12.44
N TYR A 28 11.58 -13.54 12.38
CA TYR A 28 12.45 -12.57 13.05
C TYR A 28 12.15 -11.14 12.58
N SER A 29 12.14 -10.92 11.27
CA SER A 29 11.96 -9.59 10.67
C SER A 29 10.55 -9.01 10.93
N LEU A 30 9.51 -9.84 10.86
CA LEU A 30 8.13 -9.43 11.15
C LEU A 30 7.95 -9.01 12.61
N SER A 31 8.70 -9.62 13.54
CA SER A 31 8.64 -9.28 14.97
C SER A 31 9.43 -8.01 15.36
N LYS A 32 10.38 -7.58 14.53
CA LYS A 32 11.28 -6.46 14.81
C LYS A 32 11.13 -5.28 13.86
N GLY A 33 10.46 -5.49 12.72
CA GLY A 33 10.55 -4.60 11.58
C GLY A 33 11.94 -4.68 10.91
N LEU A 34 12.11 -3.86 9.88
CA LEU A 34 13.40 -3.66 9.22
C LEU A 34 14.04 -2.35 9.71
N ASP A 35 15.37 -2.29 9.67
CA ASP A 35 16.08 -1.04 9.91
C ASP A 35 15.67 0.03 8.90
N LYS A 36 15.43 1.25 9.39
CA LYS A 36 15.03 2.39 8.54
C LYS A 36 16.04 2.68 7.42
N SER A 37 17.32 2.41 7.66
CA SER A 37 18.38 2.56 6.65
C SER A 37 18.24 1.55 5.51
N ILE A 38 17.79 0.33 5.79
CA ILE A 38 17.51 -0.70 4.77
C ILE A 38 16.31 -0.27 3.95
N VAL A 39 15.22 0.14 4.61
CA VAL A 39 14.01 0.62 3.93
C VAL A 39 14.34 1.81 3.02
N GLY A 40 15.09 2.80 3.54
CA GLY A 40 15.53 3.97 2.77
C GLY A 40 16.31 3.59 1.51
N LYS A 41 17.33 2.73 1.64
CA LYS A 41 18.11 2.23 0.50
C LYS A 41 17.24 1.52 -0.53
N LEU A 42 16.29 0.68 -0.10
CA LEU A 42 15.39 -0.01 -1.02
C LEU A 42 14.48 0.98 -1.76
N THR A 43 13.93 1.98 -1.07
CA THR A 43 13.10 3.01 -1.71
C THR A 43 13.88 3.90 -2.68
N GLU A 44 15.19 4.07 -2.49
CA GLU A 44 16.08 4.80 -3.42
C GLU A 44 16.45 3.95 -4.64
N ILE A 45 16.58 2.64 -4.49
CA ILE A 45 16.91 1.70 -5.59
C ILE A 45 15.69 1.47 -6.48
N PHE A 46 14.50 1.37 -5.89
CA PHE A 46 13.26 1.02 -6.56
C PHE A 46 12.34 2.24 -6.67
N LEU A 47 12.82 3.27 -7.38
CA LEU A 47 12.05 4.47 -7.68
C LEU A 47 10.85 4.15 -8.56
N THR A 48 9.77 4.91 -8.38
CA THR A 48 8.58 4.83 -9.23
C THR A 48 8.90 5.22 -10.66
N ALA A 49 8.28 4.52 -11.61
CA ALA A 49 8.47 4.79 -13.03
C ALA A 49 7.79 6.11 -13.43
N THR A 50 8.50 6.95 -14.20
CA THR A 50 8.00 8.25 -14.63
C THR A 50 6.79 8.18 -15.56
N ASN A 51 6.61 7.05 -16.26
CA ASN A 51 5.44 6.78 -17.11
C ASN A 51 4.26 6.13 -16.35
N CYS A 52 4.36 5.97 -15.03
CA CYS A 52 3.31 5.45 -14.17
C CYS A 52 3.12 6.35 -12.94
N GLU A 53 2.78 7.61 -13.18
CA GLU A 53 2.69 8.65 -12.13
C GLU A 53 1.74 8.28 -10.98
N ARG A 54 0.68 7.51 -11.25
CA ARG A 54 -0.30 7.06 -10.24
C ARG A 54 0.24 6.02 -9.26
N LEU A 55 1.43 5.47 -9.53
CA LEU A 55 2.14 4.62 -8.55
C LEU A 55 2.76 5.46 -7.43
N CYS A 56 3.04 6.74 -7.69
CA CYS A 56 3.45 7.66 -6.65
C CYS A 56 2.28 7.90 -5.67
N PRO A 57 2.54 7.91 -4.35
CA PRO A 57 1.50 8.26 -3.39
C PRO A 57 0.91 9.65 -3.69
N PRO A 58 -0.43 9.79 -3.74
CA PRO A 58 -1.07 11.06 -4.08
C PRO A 58 -0.73 12.11 -3.01
N GLN A 59 -0.47 13.33 -3.47
CA GLN A 59 -0.15 14.46 -2.60
C GLN A 59 -1.43 15.03 -1.99
N LEU A 60 -1.36 15.49 -0.75
CA LEU A 60 -2.46 16.25 -0.18
C LEU A 60 -2.55 17.62 -0.87
N ASN A 61 -3.75 18.00 -1.33
CA ASN A 61 -4.02 19.31 -1.91
C ASN A 61 -3.66 20.43 -0.93
N SER A 62 -3.00 21.50 -1.40
CA SER A 62 -2.52 22.62 -0.57
C SER A 62 -3.65 23.34 0.17
N GLU A 63 -4.79 23.47 -0.48
CA GLU A 63 -6.00 24.12 0.00
C GLU A 63 -6.61 23.30 1.14
N ILE A 64 -6.64 21.97 0.97
CA ILE A 64 -7.13 21.03 1.97
C ILE A 64 -6.18 20.97 3.16
N PHE A 65 -4.87 20.93 2.91
CA PHE A 65 -3.86 20.97 3.97
C PHE A 65 -4.04 22.21 4.87
N SER A 66 -4.25 23.38 4.26
CA SER A 66 -4.45 24.64 4.98
C SER A 66 -5.76 24.68 5.78
N ALA A 67 -6.76 23.89 5.39
CA ALA A 67 -8.05 23.80 6.07
C ALA A 67 -8.04 22.83 7.28
N ILE A 68 -7.04 21.96 7.40
CA ILE A 68 -6.95 20.96 8.47
C ILE A 68 -6.15 21.52 9.65
N ASN A 69 -6.86 21.86 10.72
CA ASN A 69 -6.23 22.35 11.97
C ASN A 69 -5.66 21.23 12.85
N ASP A 70 -6.10 19.99 12.63
CA ASP A 70 -5.68 18.83 13.43
C ASP A 70 -4.33 18.28 12.96
N LYS A 71 -3.27 18.70 13.66
CA LYS A 71 -1.88 18.28 13.39
C LYS A 71 -1.66 16.77 13.55
N ASN A 72 -2.44 16.08 14.38
CA ASN A 72 -2.29 14.63 14.56
C ASN A 72 -2.73 13.90 13.29
N LYS A 73 -3.84 14.32 12.68
CA LYS A 73 -4.31 13.76 11.40
C LYS A 73 -3.35 14.02 10.25
N ILE A 74 -2.73 15.20 10.20
CA ILE A 74 -1.66 15.49 9.22
C ILE A 74 -0.45 14.57 9.41
N ARG A 75 -0.04 14.33 10.67
CA ARG A 75 1.06 13.41 10.96
C ARG A 75 0.73 11.98 10.57
N GLU A 76 -0.50 11.55 10.82
CA GLU A 76 -1.00 10.22 10.45
C GLU A 76 -1.10 10.06 8.92
N ASP A 77 -1.61 11.06 8.20
CA ASP A 77 -1.62 11.08 6.74
C ASP A 77 -0.21 10.93 6.15
N LYS A 78 0.76 11.67 6.70
CA LYS A 78 2.16 11.58 6.26
C LYS A 78 2.78 10.21 6.52
N TYR A 79 2.40 9.57 7.64
CA TYR A 79 2.81 8.19 7.91
C TYR A 79 2.22 7.22 6.87
N LEU A 80 0.94 7.34 6.56
CA LEU A 80 0.28 6.53 5.54
C LEU A 80 0.91 6.78 4.15
N GLN A 81 1.19 8.03 3.80
CA GLN A 81 1.90 8.36 2.56
C GLN A 81 3.27 7.69 2.50
N THR A 82 4.02 7.65 3.61
CA THR A 82 5.31 6.95 3.69
C THR A 82 5.16 5.43 3.45
N MET A 83 4.13 4.81 4.01
CA MET A 83 3.82 3.40 3.77
C MET A 83 3.45 3.13 2.31
N GLN A 84 2.69 4.04 1.68
CA GLN A 84 2.40 3.95 0.24
C GLN A 84 3.69 4.05 -0.60
N THR A 85 4.67 4.89 -0.22
CA THR A 85 5.98 4.95 -0.88
C THR A 85 6.70 3.61 -0.82
N ILE A 86 6.66 2.92 0.32
CA ILE A 86 7.28 1.59 0.49
C ILE A 86 6.59 0.55 -0.42
N LEU A 87 5.25 0.59 -0.50
CA LEU A 87 4.49 -0.30 -1.39
C LEU A 87 4.77 -0.01 -2.87
N ALA A 88 4.92 1.26 -3.24
CA ALA A 88 5.30 1.66 -4.60
C ALA A 88 6.68 1.10 -4.97
N ALA A 89 7.66 1.21 -4.06
CA ALA A 89 8.99 0.60 -4.23
C ALA A 89 8.93 -0.94 -4.29
N SER A 90 8.02 -1.57 -3.54
CA SER A 90 7.75 -3.01 -3.61
C SER A 90 7.22 -3.43 -4.99
N ILE A 91 6.29 -2.68 -5.57
CA ILE A 91 5.81 -2.94 -6.95
C ILE A 91 6.95 -2.82 -7.94
N MET A 92 7.80 -1.79 -7.81
CA MET A 92 8.95 -1.60 -8.70
C MET A 92 10.02 -2.70 -8.54
N SER A 93 10.18 -3.28 -7.35
CA SER A 93 11.07 -4.42 -7.16
C SER A 93 10.51 -5.70 -7.81
N LEU A 94 9.21 -5.95 -7.67
CA LEU A 94 8.51 -7.05 -8.36
C LEU A 94 8.54 -6.86 -9.88
N TYR A 95 8.44 -5.62 -10.38
CA TYR A 95 8.51 -5.32 -11.81
C TYR A 95 9.85 -5.74 -12.43
N LYS A 96 10.97 -5.66 -11.70
CA LYS A 96 12.25 -6.18 -12.22
C LYS A 96 12.17 -7.68 -12.52
N GLU A 97 11.49 -8.45 -11.68
CA GLU A 97 11.27 -9.88 -11.94
C GLU A 97 10.27 -10.13 -13.08
N VAL A 98 9.30 -9.22 -13.28
CA VAL A 98 8.43 -9.24 -14.47
C VAL A 98 9.26 -9.04 -15.74
N GLU A 99 10.14 -8.03 -15.77
CA GLU A 99 11.00 -7.75 -16.92
C GLU A 99 11.91 -8.94 -17.25
N LEU A 100 12.59 -9.50 -16.23
CA LEU A 100 13.40 -10.71 -16.39
C LEU A 100 12.56 -11.90 -16.87
N GLY A 101 11.39 -12.12 -16.26
CA GLY A 101 10.48 -13.20 -16.61
C GLY A 101 9.97 -13.12 -18.05
N LEU A 102 9.62 -11.93 -18.53
CA LEU A 102 9.19 -11.71 -19.92
C LEU A 102 10.32 -11.99 -20.91
N ASN A 103 11.54 -11.52 -20.62
CA ASN A 103 12.72 -11.75 -21.46
C ASN A 103 13.07 -13.25 -21.55
N GLU A 104 12.95 -13.96 -20.43
CA GLU A 104 13.24 -15.40 -20.32
C GLU A 104 12.04 -16.30 -20.67
N LYS A 105 10.88 -15.70 -21.03
CA LYS A 105 9.61 -16.41 -21.28
C LYS A 105 9.15 -17.30 -20.12
N ARG A 106 9.44 -16.89 -18.87
CA ARG A 106 8.96 -17.54 -17.64
C ARG A 106 7.51 -17.16 -17.36
N ASN A 107 6.78 -18.03 -16.65
CA ASN A 107 5.46 -17.67 -16.12
C ASN A 107 5.64 -16.63 -15.00
N ILE A 108 5.02 -15.45 -15.17
CA ILE A 108 5.07 -14.32 -14.23
C ILE A 108 3.78 -14.16 -13.41
N GLU A 109 2.82 -15.09 -13.51
CA GLU A 109 1.49 -14.98 -12.90
C GLU A 109 1.54 -14.73 -11.39
N THR A 110 2.37 -15.44 -10.64
CA THR A 110 2.51 -15.24 -9.19
C THR A 110 3.05 -13.85 -8.84
N ILE A 111 3.93 -13.30 -9.68
CA ILE A 111 4.50 -11.95 -9.51
C ILE A 111 3.42 -10.92 -9.84
N ALA A 112 2.67 -11.11 -10.92
CA ALA A 112 1.54 -10.26 -11.29
C ALA A 112 0.46 -10.24 -10.20
N ASN A 113 0.12 -11.40 -9.62
CA ASN A 113 -0.80 -11.49 -8.48
C ASN A 113 -0.29 -10.70 -7.27
N SER A 114 1.01 -10.78 -6.99
CA SER A 114 1.63 -9.99 -5.91
C SER A 114 1.56 -8.49 -6.18
N ILE A 115 1.78 -8.05 -7.43
CA ILE A 115 1.61 -6.64 -7.84
C ILE A 115 0.15 -6.21 -7.65
N ASN A 116 -0.83 -7.03 -8.06
CA ASN A 116 -2.25 -6.73 -7.89
C ASN A 116 -2.63 -6.53 -6.42
N PHE A 117 -2.15 -7.39 -5.51
CA PHE A 117 -2.36 -7.19 -4.08
C PHE A 117 -1.75 -5.87 -3.57
N ASN A 118 -0.55 -5.50 -4.02
CA ASN A 118 0.04 -4.22 -3.64
C ASN A 118 -0.75 -3.02 -4.17
N ILE A 119 -1.26 -3.08 -5.41
CA ILE A 119 -2.12 -2.05 -6.01
C ILE A 119 -3.39 -1.86 -5.17
N GLU A 120 -4.04 -2.95 -4.77
CA GLU A 120 -5.24 -2.92 -3.93
C GLU A 120 -4.96 -2.27 -2.57
N VAL A 121 -3.82 -2.61 -1.93
CA VAL A 121 -3.43 -1.98 -0.67
C VAL A 121 -3.15 -0.49 -0.86
N ILE A 122 -2.41 -0.08 -1.90
CA ILE A 122 -2.15 1.35 -2.18
C ILE A 122 -3.46 2.12 -2.36
N TYR A 123 -4.40 1.57 -3.14
CA TYR A 123 -5.70 2.20 -3.38
C TYR A 123 -6.51 2.34 -2.09
N ASN A 124 -6.63 1.27 -1.31
CA ASN A 124 -7.34 1.31 -0.02
C ASN A 124 -6.69 2.27 0.98
N MET A 125 -5.36 2.40 0.97
CA MET A 125 -4.68 3.40 1.78
C MET A 125 -5.04 4.83 1.35
N SER A 126 -5.15 5.12 0.05
CA SER A 126 -5.61 6.42 -0.42
C SER A 126 -7.06 6.70 0.01
N LEU A 127 -7.95 5.71 -0.05
CA LEU A 127 -9.32 5.85 0.46
C LEU A 127 -9.35 6.10 1.96
N TYR A 128 -8.51 5.40 2.73
CA TYR A 128 -8.41 5.61 4.17
C TYR A 128 -7.85 7.00 4.51
N ARG A 129 -6.83 7.47 3.78
CA ARG A 129 -6.30 8.84 3.90
C ARG A 129 -7.39 9.88 3.63
N ARG A 130 -8.19 9.71 2.58
CA ARG A 130 -9.37 10.56 2.32
C ARG A 130 -10.34 10.54 3.50
N PHE A 131 -10.75 9.36 3.95
CA PHE A 131 -11.67 9.22 5.08
C PHE A 131 -11.16 9.92 6.34
N LEU A 132 -9.89 9.69 6.69
CA LEU A 132 -9.21 10.29 7.84
C LEU A 132 -9.29 11.82 7.77
N LEU A 133 -8.89 12.41 6.64
CA LEU A 133 -8.81 13.86 6.48
C LEU A 133 -10.18 14.52 6.28
N SER A 134 -11.10 13.88 5.55
CA SER A 134 -12.47 14.37 5.31
C SER A 134 -13.27 14.56 6.59
N SER A 135 -12.94 13.85 7.67
CA SER A 135 -13.58 14.06 8.98
C SER A 135 -13.27 15.43 9.61
N SER A 136 -12.24 16.13 9.12
CA SER A 136 -11.90 17.50 9.54
C SER A 136 -12.45 18.58 8.59
N LEU A 137 -13.07 18.19 7.48
CA LEU A 137 -13.59 19.10 6.48
C LEU A 137 -15.10 19.33 6.67
N ASN A 138 -15.59 20.47 6.21
CA ASN A 138 -17.02 20.77 6.24
C ASN A 138 -17.80 19.77 5.34
N LEU A 139 -18.95 19.28 5.83
CA LEU A 139 -19.83 18.31 5.17
C LEU A 139 -20.16 18.62 3.70
N LYS A 140 -20.30 19.91 3.34
CA LYS A 140 -20.59 20.31 1.96
C LYS A 140 -19.39 20.10 1.03
N PHE A 141 -18.18 20.35 1.51
CA PHE A 141 -16.94 20.09 0.77
C PHE A 141 -16.65 18.59 0.68
N LYS A 142 -16.94 17.85 1.74
CA LYS A 142 -16.72 16.40 1.77
C LYS A 142 -17.39 15.66 0.60
N LYS A 143 -18.67 15.92 0.32
CA LYS A 143 -19.38 15.25 -0.79
C LYS A 143 -18.75 15.53 -2.15
N LEU A 144 -18.36 16.79 -2.40
CA LEU A 144 -17.72 17.18 -3.66
C LEU A 144 -16.36 16.49 -3.84
N LEU A 145 -15.58 16.38 -2.76
CA LEU A 145 -14.23 15.82 -2.77
C LEU A 145 -14.25 14.28 -2.84
N ASP A 146 -15.25 13.63 -2.24
CA ASP A 146 -15.41 12.18 -2.27
C ASP A 146 -15.76 11.66 -3.68
N GLU A 147 -16.40 12.49 -4.52
CA GLU A 147 -16.76 12.17 -5.92
C GLU A 147 -15.58 12.32 -6.91
N GLN A 148 -14.50 13.02 -6.53
CA GLN A 148 -13.35 13.20 -7.42
C GLN A 148 -12.49 11.93 -7.50
N PRO A 149 -11.97 11.57 -8.69
CA PRO A 149 -11.01 10.47 -8.80
C PRO A 149 -9.73 10.79 -8.01
N ILE A 150 -9.04 9.76 -7.52
CA ILE A 150 -7.68 9.92 -6.99
C ILE A 150 -6.74 10.02 -8.19
N ASP A 151 -5.97 11.09 -8.28
CA ASP A 151 -4.97 11.31 -9.31
C ASP A 151 -3.60 11.59 -8.66
N LYS A 152 -2.84 12.57 -9.16
CA LYS A 152 -1.62 13.05 -8.51
C LYS A 152 -1.90 13.65 -7.14
N TYR A 153 -3.13 14.10 -6.90
CA TYR A 153 -3.63 14.63 -5.64
C TYR A 153 -4.66 13.71 -4.99
N LEU A 154 -4.68 13.75 -3.67
CA LEU A 154 -5.52 12.87 -2.86
C LEU A 154 -7.00 13.17 -3.11
N PHE A 155 -7.39 14.42 -3.27
CA PHE A 155 -8.79 14.82 -3.55
C PHE A 155 -9.02 15.26 -5.00
N GLY A 156 -8.18 14.81 -5.93
CA GLY A 156 -8.22 15.19 -7.33
C GLY A 156 -7.62 16.57 -7.62
N GLU A 157 -7.43 16.90 -8.89
CA GLU A 157 -7.22 18.27 -9.34
C GLU A 157 -8.48 19.11 -9.08
N ILE A 158 -8.41 20.01 -8.09
CA ILE A 158 -9.51 20.90 -7.65
C ILE A 158 -9.19 22.35 -8.01
#